data_AF-A0A2W1AZU7-F1
#
_entry.id   AF-A0A2W1AZU7-F1
#
_cell.length_a   1.000
_cell.length_b   1.000
_cell.length_c   1.000
_cell.angle_alpha   90.00
_cell.angle_beta   90.00
_cell.angle_gamma   90.00
#
_symmetry.space_group_name_H-M   'P 1'
#
loop_
_entity.id
_entity.type
_entity.pdbx_description
1 polymer ?
#
loop_
_entity_poly.entity_id
_entity_poly.type
_entity_poly.pdbx_seq_one_letter_code
_entity_poly.pdbx_strand_id
1 'polypeptide(L)'
;MCVKSHALLGRVANASTPAEQAELKRISSKSPVAATLLPLRSVGVQGDGRTVCYAFGGIIKEQVTDITPTFLTQQVISTLRQADDLATQILVSSGCASRIAQMPVVMIPIHFDRDAAVRAASCQRSLVLRPFLTQDFMTGVVDRMRKELLGVPGISRVLYDLTPKPPATTEWE
;
A
#
# COMPACT_ATOMS: atom_id res chain seq x y z
N MET A 1 13.42 -19.84 -12.14
CA MET A 1 13.53 -21.10 -11.36
C MET A 1 13.84 -20.73 -9.92
N CYS A 2 13.13 -21.29 -8.93
CA CYS A 2 13.52 -21.13 -7.53
C CYS A 2 14.84 -21.89 -7.33
N VAL A 3 15.91 -21.17 -6.99
CA VAL A 3 17.29 -21.67 -7.06
C VAL A 3 17.62 -22.63 -5.90
N LYS A 4 16.79 -22.67 -4.84
CA LYS A 4 17.00 -23.55 -3.68
C LYS A 4 15.68 -24.09 -3.13
N SER A 5 15.60 -25.41 -2.95
CA SER A 5 14.49 -26.06 -2.25
C SER A 5 14.56 -25.72 -0.75
N HIS A 6 13.48 -25.19 -0.21
CA HIS A 6 13.35 -24.84 1.21
C HIS A 6 12.03 -25.42 1.73
N ALA A 7 11.99 -25.91 2.97
CA ALA A 7 10.81 -26.57 3.54
C ALA A 7 9.52 -25.71 3.47
N LEU A 8 9.67 -24.38 3.49
CA LEU A 8 8.55 -23.45 3.34
C LEU A 8 7.91 -23.47 1.94
N LEU A 9 8.67 -23.82 0.88
CA LEU A 9 8.11 -23.92 -0.47
C LEU A 9 7.09 -25.06 -0.57
N GLY A 10 7.32 -26.17 0.14
CA GLY A 10 6.36 -27.27 0.21
C GLY A 10 5.04 -26.83 0.86
N ARG A 11 5.12 -26.00 1.90
CA ARG A 11 3.91 -25.44 2.56
C ARG A 11 3.12 -24.53 1.63
N VAL A 12 3.81 -23.67 0.87
CA VAL A 12 3.16 -22.78 -0.10
C VAL A 12 2.53 -23.57 -1.24
N ALA A 13 3.24 -24.57 -1.78
CA ALA A 13 2.73 -25.43 -2.84
C ALA A 13 1.49 -26.22 -2.40
N ASN A 14 1.47 -26.72 -1.16
CA ASN A 14 0.32 -27.44 -0.61
C ASN A 14 -0.89 -26.54 -0.30
N ALA A 15 -0.67 -25.23 -0.14
CA ALA A 15 -1.71 -24.25 0.16
C ALA A 15 -2.20 -23.49 -1.09
N SER A 16 -1.72 -23.83 -2.30
CA SER A 16 -2.07 -23.14 -3.54
C SER A 16 -2.38 -24.12 -4.67
N THR A 17 -3.31 -23.74 -5.53
CA THR A 17 -3.72 -24.50 -6.71
C THR A 17 -2.66 -24.46 -7.81
N PRO A 18 -2.64 -25.44 -8.74
CA PRO A 18 -1.72 -25.42 -9.87
C PRO A 18 -1.79 -24.15 -10.74
N ALA A 19 -3.00 -23.59 -10.89
CA ALA A 19 -3.23 -22.34 -11.62
C ALA A 19 -2.58 -21.14 -10.91
N GLU A 20 -2.77 -21.01 -9.60
CA GLU A 20 -2.12 -19.97 -8.80
C GLU A 20 -0.60 -20.10 -8.81
N GLN A 21 -0.07 -21.32 -8.75
CA GLN A 21 1.37 -21.57 -8.84
C GLN A 21 1.94 -21.16 -10.20
N ALA A 22 1.21 -21.44 -11.30
CA ALA A 22 1.61 -21.02 -12.64
C ALA A 22 1.61 -19.48 -12.75
N GLU A 23 0.60 -18.83 -12.18
CA GLU A 23 0.49 -17.38 -12.20
C GLU A 23 1.55 -16.70 -11.33
N LEU A 24 1.83 -17.23 -10.13
CA LEU A 24 2.92 -16.77 -9.28
C LEU A 24 4.28 -16.88 -9.98
N LYS A 25 4.53 -17.96 -10.72
CA LYS A 25 5.73 -18.12 -11.55
C LYS A 25 5.77 -17.10 -12.69
N ARG A 26 4.64 -16.85 -13.35
CA ARG A 26 4.54 -15.85 -14.42
C ARG A 26 4.82 -14.44 -13.90
N ILE A 27 4.29 -14.06 -12.74
CA ILE A 27 4.49 -12.73 -12.14
C ILE A 27 5.93 -12.57 -11.67
N SER A 28 6.43 -13.53 -10.87
CA SER A 28 7.79 -13.47 -10.28
C SER A 28 8.92 -13.59 -11.30
N SER A 29 8.66 -14.10 -12.51
CA SER A 29 9.66 -14.16 -13.58
C SER A 29 9.81 -12.86 -14.36
N LYS A 30 8.79 -12.00 -14.37
CA LYS A 30 8.82 -10.73 -15.13
C LYS A 30 9.54 -9.62 -14.38
N SER A 31 9.38 -9.57 -13.06
CA SER A 31 9.93 -8.51 -12.22
C SER A 31 10.29 -9.04 -10.84
N PRO A 32 11.35 -8.52 -10.19
CA PRO A 32 11.60 -8.81 -8.79
C PRO A 32 10.46 -8.27 -7.93
N VAL A 33 9.87 -9.14 -7.10
CA VAL A 33 8.82 -8.79 -6.14
C VAL A 33 9.36 -9.01 -4.74
N ALA A 34 9.14 -8.04 -3.85
CA ALA A 34 9.42 -8.15 -2.43
C ALA A 34 8.12 -7.94 -1.64
N ALA A 35 7.97 -8.69 -0.55
CA ALA A 35 6.85 -8.56 0.37
C ALA A 35 7.39 -8.26 1.77
N THR A 36 6.80 -7.27 2.43
CA THR A 36 7.18 -6.82 3.78
C THR A 36 5.92 -6.79 4.64
N LEU A 37 5.97 -7.43 5.81
CA LEU A 37 4.93 -7.31 6.81
C LEU A 37 5.09 -5.98 7.55
N LEU A 38 4.02 -5.20 7.64
CA LEU A 38 4.02 -3.93 8.38
C LEU A 38 3.56 -4.16 9.82
N PRO A 39 4.14 -3.46 10.82
CA PRO A 39 3.73 -3.55 12.22
C PRO A 39 2.45 -2.74 12.49
N LEU A 40 1.41 -2.97 11.69
CA LEU A 40 0.13 -2.28 11.74
C LEU A 40 -1.02 -3.28 11.87
N ARG A 41 -2.16 -2.78 12.34
CA ARG A 41 -3.44 -3.49 12.31
C ARG A 41 -4.39 -2.73 11.39
N SER A 42 -5.19 -3.46 10.63
CA SER A 42 -6.30 -2.92 9.82
C SER A 42 -7.56 -3.71 10.14
N VAL A 43 -8.74 -3.10 10.02
CA VAL A 43 -10.01 -3.83 10.18
C VAL A 43 -10.33 -4.66 8.92
N GLY A 44 -11.09 -5.74 9.10
CA GLY A 44 -11.58 -6.59 8.00
C GLY A 44 -12.95 -7.17 8.30
N VAL A 45 -13.80 -7.33 7.29
CA VAL A 45 -15.17 -7.87 7.39
C VAL A 45 -15.15 -9.31 7.92
N GLN A 46 -14.12 -10.08 7.57
CA GLN A 46 -13.96 -11.47 8.02
C GLN A 46 -13.03 -11.62 9.24
N GLY A 47 -12.57 -10.50 9.82
CA GLY A 47 -11.78 -10.50 11.05
C GLY A 47 -10.34 -11.02 10.93
N ASP A 48 -9.86 -11.35 9.73
CA ASP A 48 -8.46 -11.78 9.52
C ASP A 48 -7.47 -10.60 9.61
N GLY A 49 -7.97 -9.36 9.46
CA GLY A 49 -7.23 -8.11 9.67
C GLY A 49 -6.05 -7.92 8.72
N ARG A 50 -6.04 -8.64 7.59
CA ARG A 50 -4.93 -8.64 6.63
C ARG A 50 -5.27 -7.78 5.43
N THR A 51 -4.56 -6.67 5.30
CA THR A 51 -4.63 -5.81 4.11
C THR A 51 -3.33 -5.93 3.33
N VAL A 52 -3.44 -6.11 2.02
CA VAL A 52 -2.31 -6.20 1.10
C VAL A 52 -2.23 -4.90 0.30
N CYS A 53 -1.11 -4.19 0.46
CA CYS A 53 -0.85 -2.96 -0.27
C CYS A 53 0.32 -3.13 -1.23
N TYR A 54 0.22 -2.50 -2.39
CA TYR A 54 1.34 -2.24 -3.28
C TYR A 54 2.01 -0.91 -2.91
N ALA A 55 3.27 -0.95 -2.48
CA ALA A 55 4.04 0.27 -2.24
C ALA A 55 4.67 0.77 -3.53
N PHE A 56 4.35 2.01 -3.93
CA PHE A 56 4.98 2.60 -5.11
C PHE A 56 6.47 2.86 -4.88
N GLY A 57 7.22 2.86 -5.99
CA GLY A 57 8.66 3.14 -6.00
C GLY A 57 9.51 1.87 -6.13
N GLY A 58 10.77 1.97 -5.71
CA GLY A 58 11.69 0.84 -5.71
C GLY A 58 11.40 -0.18 -4.60
N ILE A 59 12.08 -1.32 -4.68
CA ILE A 59 12.04 -2.35 -3.63
C ILE A 59 12.40 -1.73 -2.29
N ILE A 60 11.56 -1.95 -1.29
CA ILE A 60 11.84 -1.60 0.10
C ILE A 60 12.99 -2.51 0.56
N LYS A 61 14.17 -1.94 0.77
CA LYS A 61 15.38 -2.69 1.13
C LYS A 61 15.41 -3.03 2.62
N GLU A 62 15.09 -2.04 3.44
CA GLU A 62 15.18 -2.12 4.89
C GLU A 62 13.85 -2.52 5.51
N GLN A 63 13.91 -3.36 6.54
CA GLN A 63 12.72 -3.76 7.28
C GLN A 63 12.19 -2.60 8.13
N VAL A 64 10.87 -2.44 8.16
CA VAL A 64 10.19 -1.51 9.08
C VAL A 64 10.15 -2.14 10.47
N THR A 65 10.89 -1.57 11.42
CA THR A 65 11.00 -2.09 12.80
C THR A 65 10.24 -1.25 13.84
N ASP A 66 9.89 -0.02 13.50
CA ASP A 66 9.28 0.98 14.38
C ASP A 66 8.32 1.88 13.58
N ILE A 67 7.41 2.53 14.29
CA ILE A 67 6.39 3.42 13.74
C ILE A 67 6.66 4.87 14.16
N THR A 68 6.21 5.83 13.35
CA THR A 68 6.16 7.24 13.76
C THR A 68 4.98 7.44 14.70
N PRO A 69 5.17 7.87 15.97
CA PRO A 69 4.06 8.16 16.86
C PRO A 69 3.05 9.11 16.20
N THR A 70 1.81 8.66 16.08
CA THR A 70 0.79 9.36 15.30
C THR A 70 -0.50 9.36 16.08
N PHE A 71 -0.99 10.56 16.36
CA PHE A 71 -2.25 10.82 17.05
C PHE A 71 -3.06 11.81 16.23
N LEU A 72 -4.35 11.94 16.54
CA LEU A 72 -5.28 12.88 15.92
C LEU A 72 -5.01 14.33 16.37
N THR A 73 -3.78 14.79 16.11
CA THR A 73 -3.36 16.17 16.31
C THR A 73 -3.74 17.02 15.11
N GLN A 74 -3.87 18.33 15.30
CA GLN A 74 -4.23 19.25 14.23
C GLN A 74 -3.26 19.19 13.05
N GLN A 75 -1.96 19.01 13.30
CA GLN A 75 -0.95 18.89 12.26
C GLN A 75 -1.16 17.63 11.41
N VAL A 76 -1.35 16.47 12.04
CA VAL A 76 -1.59 15.19 11.34
C VAL A 76 -2.88 15.25 10.52
N ILE A 77 -3.95 15.78 11.10
CA ILE A 77 -5.23 15.95 10.42
C ILE A 77 -5.09 16.90 9.23
N SER A 78 -4.35 18.01 9.38
CA SER A 78 -4.12 18.97 8.31
C SER A 78 -3.37 18.35 7.14
N THR A 79 -2.32 17.56 7.41
CA THR A 79 -1.58 16.84 6.37
C THR A 79 -2.46 15.83 5.66
N LEU A 80 -3.28 15.07 6.39
CA LEU A 80 -4.19 14.09 5.77
C LEU A 80 -5.26 14.77 4.92
N ARG A 81 -5.87 15.87 5.40
CA ARG A 81 -6.83 16.66 4.63
C ARG A 81 -6.22 17.20 3.34
N GLN A 82 -4.99 17.71 3.41
CA GLN A 82 -4.27 18.18 2.22
C GLN A 82 -4.06 17.05 1.21
N ALA A 83 -3.64 15.87 1.68
CA ALA A 83 -3.42 14.71 0.82
C ALA A 83 -4.73 14.21 0.18
N ASP A 84 -5.81 14.14 0.94
CA ASP A 84 -7.13 13.70 0.48
C ASP A 84 -7.73 14.67 -0.56
N ASP A 85 -7.67 15.97 -0.31
CA ASP A 85 -8.10 17.01 -1.24
C ASP A 85 -7.30 16.94 -2.55
N LEU A 86 -5.98 16.80 -2.47
CA LEU A 86 -5.11 16.65 -3.64
C LEU A 86 -5.45 15.41 -4.47
N ALA A 87 -5.64 14.26 -3.81
CA ALA A 87 -6.04 13.03 -4.49
C ALA A 87 -7.41 13.17 -5.17
N THR A 88 -8.36 13.82 -4.51
CA THR A 88 -9.70 14.10 -5.03
C THR A 88 -9.64 15.03 -6.26
N GLN A 89 -8.84 16.09 -6.21
CA GLN A 89 -8.65 17.01 -7.34
C GLN A 89 -8.06 16.30 -8.57
N ILE A 90 -7.08 15.41 -8.38
CA ILE A 90 -6.50 14.61 -9.45
C ILE A 90 -7.54 13.64 -10.03
N LEU A 91 -8.36 13.03 -9.18
CA LEU A 91 -9.42 12.12 -9.60
C LEU A 91 -10.52 12.83 -10.42
N VAL A 92 -10.92 14.03 -10.00
CA VAL A 92 -11.91 14.85 -10.70
C VAL A 92 -11.35 15.37 -12.02
N SER A 93 -10.14 15.95 -12.02
CA SER A 93 -9.52 16.50 -13.23
C SER A 93 -9.15 15.45 -14.27
N SER A 94 -8.99 14.19 -13.88
CA SER A 94 -8.78 13.06 -14.80
C SER A 94 -10.07 12.47 -15.38
N GLY A 95 -11.24 12.99 -15.00
CA GLY A 95 -12.55 12.47 -15.46
C GLY A 95 -12.90 11.09 -14.89
N CYS A 96 -12.16 10.61 -13.89
CA CYS A 96 -12.34 9.27 -13.31
C CYS A 96 -13.23 9.27 -12.06
N ALA A 97 -13.61 10.43 -11.53
CA ALA A 97 -14.45 10.56 -10.33
C ALA A 97 -15.80 9.83 -10.44
N SER A 98 -16.45 9.83 -11.61
CA SER A 98 -17.73 9.11 -11.81
C SER A 98 -17.58 7.58 -11.87
N ARG A 99 -16.35 7.08 -12.00
CA ARG A 99 -16.03 5.66 -12.18
C ARG A 99 -15.61 4.96 -10.90
N ILE A 100 -15.50 5.72 -9.81
CA ILE A 100 -15.11 5.24 -8.49
C ILE A 100 -16.20 5.66 -7.53
N ALA A 101 -16.71 4.72 -6.75
CA ALA A 101 -17.73 5.04 -5.75
C ALA A 101 -17.14 5.85 -4.58
N GLN A 102 -15.95 5.46 -4.13
CA GLN A 102 -15.21 6.14 -3.07
C GLN A 102 -13.72 5.81 -3.19
N MET A 103 -12.84 6.73 -2.79
CA MET A 103 -11.40 6.48 -2.71
C MET A 103 -10.83 7.08 -1.42
N PRO A 104 -10.92 6.39 -0.26
CA PRO A 104 -10.25 6.86 0.95
C PRO A 104 -8.75 7.03 0.74
N VAL A 105 -8.22 8.12 1.28
CA VAL A 105 -6.79 8.32 1.50
C VAL A 105 -6.52 8.08 2.98
N VAL A 106 -5.74 7.05 3.29
CA VAL A 106 -5.44 6.63 4.67
C VAL A 106 -4.00 6.96 5.00
N MET A 107 -3.76 7.63 6.13
CA MET A 107 -2.41 7.85 6.63
C MET A 107 -1.98 6.71 7.56
N ILE A 108 -0.83 6.10 7.26
CA ILE A 108 -0.22 5.08 8.11
C ILE A 108 1.06 5.62 8.78
N PRO A 109 1.35 5.23 10.03
CA PRO A 109 2.48 5.74 10.81
C PRO A 109 3.83 5.10 10.41
N ILE A 110 4.06 4.89 9.11
CA ILE A 110 5.24 4.18 8.60
C ILE A 110 6.16 5.11 7.83
N HIS A 111 7.43 5.12 8.24
CA HIS A 111 8.53 5.81 7.58
C HIS A 111 9.41 4.77 6.86
N PHE A 112 9.23 4.64 5.54
CA PHE A 112 10.02 3.73 4.70
C PHE A 112 11.39 4.34 4.33
N ASP A 113 12.26 3.50 3.75
CA ASP A 113 13.53 3.91 3.11
C ASP A 113 14.55 4.61 4.01
N ARG A 114 14.44 4.40 5.31
CA ARG A 114 15.47 4.82 6.27
C ARG A 114 16.68 3.91 6.15
N ASP A 115 17.87 4.51 6.14
CA ASP A 115 19.12 3.77 6.25
C ASP A 115 19.27 3.21 7.67
N ALA A 116 19.28 1.87 7.79
CA ALA A 116 19.43 1.17 9.05
C ALA A 116 20.78 1.47 9.74
N ALA A 117 21.83 1.80 8.99
CA ALA A 117 23.13 2.16 9.54
C ALA A 117 23.08 3.50 10.29
N VAL A 118 22.23 4.43 9.85
CA VAL A 118 22.12 5.79 10.41
C VAL A 118 21.28 5.83 11.69
N ARG A 119 20.48 4.79 11.95
CA ARG A 119 19.53 4.72 13.10
C ARG A 119 18.62 5.96 13.20
N ALA A 120 18.21 6.50 12.06
CA ALA A 120 17.33 7.66 12.01
C ALA A 120 15.96 7.34 12.64
N ALA A 121 15.46 8.26 13.46
CA ALA A 121 14.15 8.14 14.07
C ALA A 121 13.02 8.15 13.02
N SER A 122 11.94 7.42 13.29
CA SER A 122 10.73 7.44 12.48
C SER A 122 9.99 8.77 12.72
N CYS A 123 10.02 9.67 11.72
CA CYS A 123 9.37 10.99 11.79
C CYS A 123 8.42 11.29 10.60
N GLN A 124 8.37 10.42 9.60
CA GLN A 124 7.50 10.55 8.43
C GLN A 124 6.41 9.48 8.41
N ARG A 125 5.37 9.73 7.63
CA ARG A 125 4.23 8.83 7.48
C ARG A 125 4.13 8.37 6.04
N SER A 126 3.19 7.47 5.76
CA SER A 126 2.88 7.06 4.39
C SER A 126 1.39 7.15 4.16
N LEU A 127 1.00 7.23 2.89
CA LEU A 127 -0.39 7.29 2.47
C LEU A 127 -0.78 6.00 1.77
N VAL A 128 -2.00 5.54 1.96
CA VAL A 128 -2.60 4.42 1.25
C VAL A 128 -3.79 4.96 0.45
N LEU A 129 -3.78 4.72 -0.85
CA LEU A 129 -4.90 4.96 -1.75
C LEU A 129 -5.78 3.71 -1.79
N ARG A 130 -7.05 3.86 -1.43
CA ARG A 130 -8.00 2.75 -1.37
C ARG A 130 -9.18 3.02 -2.30
N PRO A 131 -9.10 2.76 -3.61
CA PRO A 131 -10.26 2.93 -4.48
C PRO A 131 -11.29 1.80 -4.30
N PHE A 132 -12.58 2.16 -4.30
CA PHE A 132 -13.70 1.23 -4.27
C PHE A 132 -14.46 1.22 -5.58
N LEU A 133 -14.61 0.03 -6.17
CA LEU A 133 -15.24 -0.22 -7.48
C LEU A 133 -14.56 0.55 -8.61
N THR A 134 -13.69 -0.12 -9.36
CA THR A 134 -13.14 0.42 -10.61
C THR A 134 -13.07 -0.67 -11.67
N GLN A 135 -13.56 -0.36 -12.87
CA GLN A 135 -13.33 -1.15 -14.08
C GLN A 135 -12.15 -0.50 -14.82
N ASP A 136 -10.93 -0.86 -14.43
CA ASP A 136 -9.72 -1.03 -15.26
C ASP A 136 -9.08 0.13 -16.08
N PHE A 137 -9.08 1.39 -15.62
CA PHE A 137 -8.43 2.49 -16.38
C PHE A 137 -7.57 3.46 -15.56
N MET A 138 -7.21 3.10 -14.33
CA MET A 138 -6.61 4.03 -13.38
C MET A 138 -5.09 4.20 -13.45
N THR A 139 -4.37 3.39 -14.22
CA THR A 139 -2.90 3.31 -14.10
C THR A 139 -2.19 4.66 -14.28
N GLY A 140 -2.60 5.47 -15.25
CA GLY A 140 -2.02 6.81 -15.46
C GLY A 140 -2.42 7.84 -14.40
N VAL A 141 -3.64 7.74 -13.87
CA VAL A 141 -4.15 8.62 -12.81
C VAL A 141 -3.43 8.35 -11.49
N VAL A 142 -3.22 7.07 -11.19
CA VAL A 142 -2.57 6.61 -9.96
C VAL A 142 -1.09 7.02 -9.95
N ASP A 143 -0.38 6.97 -11.09
CA ASP A 143 1.01 7.42 -11.14
C ASP A 143 1.16 8.93 -10.90
N ARG A 144 0.25 9.73 -11.48
CA ARG A 144 0.17 11.17 -11.22
C ARG A 144 -0.14 11.44 -9.74
N MET A 145 -1.12 10.74 -9.18
CA MET A 145 -1.51 10.87 -7.78
C MET A 145 -0.36 10.55 -6.84
N ARG A 146 0.37 9.45 -7.08
CA ARG A 146 1.61 9.12 -6.38
C ARG A 146 2.59 10.29 -6.40
N LYS A 147 2.88 10.83 -7.59
CA LYS A 147 3.88 11.89 -7.76
C LYS A 147 3.51 13.16 -6.98
N GLU A 148 2.25 13.59 -7.06
CA GLU A 148 1.80 14.81 -6.37
C GLU A 148 1.71 14.60 -4.86
N LEU A 149 1.22 13.44 -4.39
CA LEU A 149 1.15 13.11 -2.96
C LEU A 149 2.52 12.98 -2.29
N LEU A 150 3.54 12.50 -3.00
CA LEU A 150 4.92 12.48 -2.50
C LEU A 150 5.49 13.89 -2.29
N GLY A 151 4.88 14.93 -2.88
CA GLY A 151 5.22 16.32 -2.63
C GLY A 151 4.68 16.87 -1.31
N VAL A 152 3.76 16.16 -0.64
CA VAL A 152 3.20 16.59 0.65
C VAL A 152 4.26 16.42 1.75
N PRO A 153 4.57 17.47 2.54
CA PRO A 153 5.59 17.39 3.58
C PRO A 153 5.32 16.29 4.60
N GLY A 154 6.34 15.50 4.89
CA GLY A 154 6.26 14.41 5.87
C GLY A 154 5.69 13.10 5.35
N ILE A 155 5.49 12.95 4.03
CA ILE A 155 5.12 11.69 3.39
C ILE A 155 6.38 11.00 2.84
N SER A 156 6.60 9.76 3.27
CA SER A 156 7.73 8.91 2.84
C SER A 156 7.37 8.04 1.63
N ARG A 157 6.20 7.40 1.64
CA ARG A 157 5.68 6.64 0.49
C ARG A 157 4.17 6.78 0.31
N VAL A 158 3.75 6.47 -0.91
CA VAL A 158 2.35 6.24 -1.28
C VAL A 158 2.20 4.76 -1.61
N LEU A 159 1.11 4.17 -1.13
CA LEU A 159 0.74 2.78 -1.30
C LEU A 159 -0.64 2.71 -1.98
N TYR A 160 -0.95 1.58 -2.59
CA TYR A 160 -2.24 1.29 -3.20
C TYR A 160 -2.81 0.00 -2.60
N ASP A 161 -4.00 0.07 -2.03
CA ASP A 161 -4.67 -1.10 -1.46
C ASP A 161 -5.15 -2.03 -2.57
N LEU A 162 -4.72 -3.29 -2.52
CA LEU A 162 -5.11 -4.33 -3.47
C LEU A 162 -6.17 -5.27 -2.91
N THR A 163 -6.67 -5.01 -1.70
CA THR A 163 -7.53 -5.94 -0.97
C THR A 163 -8.99 -5.76 -1.39
N PRO A 164 -9.63 -6.79 -1.99
CA PRO A 164 -11.04 -6.71 -2.33
C PRO A 164 -11.92 -6.71 -1.08
N LYS A 165 -13.15 -6.26 -1.24
CA LYS A 165 -14.22 -6.45 -0.26
C LYS A 165 -15.15 -7.56 -0.74
N PRO A 166 -15.31 -8.69 -0.01
CA PRO A 166 -14.53 -9.13 1.17
C PRO A 166 -13.11 -9.67 0.78
N PRO A 167 -12.14 -9.77 1.72
CA PRO A 167 -12.27 -9.75 3.19
C PRO A 167 -12.14 -8.37 3.87
N ALA A 168 -11.64 -7.34 3.18
CA ALA A 168 -11.47 -6.00 3.76
C ALA A 168 -12.79 -5.19 3.80
N THR A 169 -12.83 -4.14 4.61
CA THR A 169 -13.90 -3.12 4.65
C THR A 169 -13.64 -1.98 3.66
N THR A 170 -14.58 -1.02 3.59
CA THR A 170 -14.38 0.22 2.82
C THR A 170 -13.29 1.10 3.44
N GLU A 171 -13.36 1.25 4.76
CA GLU A 171 -12.40 1.99 5.57
C GLU A 171 -11.35 1.05 6.17
N TRP A 172 -10.26 1.63 6.66
CA TRP A 172 -9.20 0.91 7.38
C TRP A 172 -9.38 0.87 8.90
N GLU A 173 -10.28 1.70 9.44
CA GLU A 173 -10.73 1.74 10.85
C GLU A 173 -12.21 2.16 10.92
#